data_AF-A0A3R7DYN6-F1
#
_entry.id   AF-A0A3R7DYN6-F1
#
_cell.length_a   1.000
_cell.length_b   1.000
_cell.length_c   1.000
_cell.angle_alpha   90.00
_cell.angle_beta   90.00
_cell.angle_gamma   90.00
#
_symmetry.space_group_name_H-M   'P 1'
#
loop_
_entity.id
_entity.type
_entity.pdbx_description
1 polymer ?
#
loop_
_entity_poly.entity_id
_entity_poly.type
_entity_poly.pdbx_seq_one_letter_code
_entity_poly.pdbx_strand_id
1 'polypeptide(L)'
;MIQSQVTEALKVLNIRPNEIQDERLAEAFRILLQLIEVLSEENEKLKAENQKLRDAINLLKGEQAKPDIKPSRKRPNEDISSEEERKSKSTPKEKKSKAKKQKIKIDRIEVCKVDKSILPDDAEFKGYEKVVVQEIVITTDNVEYMKEI
;
A
#
# COMPACT_ATOMS: atom_id res chain seq x y z
N MET A 1 26.55 -4.10 -9.02
CA MET A 1 26.42 -2.69 -9.50
C MET A 1 27.52 -1.80 -8.90
N ILE A 2 27.93 -1.98 -7.63
CA ILE A 2 29.00 -1.18 -7.00
C ILE A 2 30.42 -1.50 -7.48
N GLN A 3 30.76 -2.76 -7.79
CA GLN A 3 32.05 -3.08 -8.43
C GLN A 3 32.26 -2.25 -9.72
N SER A 4 31.18 -1.96 -10.45
CA SER A 4 31.18 -1.05 -11.61
C SER A 4 31.44 0.41 -11.22
N GLN A 5 30.87 0.90 -10.13
CA GLN A 5 31.02 2.29 -9.68
C GLN A 5 32.39 2.57 -9.08
N VAL A 6 32.93 1.63 -8.30
CA VAL A 6 34.30 1.75 -7.77
C VAL A 6 35.31 1.66 -8.91
N THR A 7 35.13 0.74 -9.86
CA THR A 7 36.01 0.66 -11.04
C THR A 7 35.85 1.87 -11.98
N GLU A 8 34.66 2.45 -12.11
CA GLU A 8 34.45 3.72 -12.81
C GLU A 8 35.12 4.90 -12.10
N ALA A 9 35.00 5.03 -10.78
CA ALA A 9 35.68 6.06 -10.01
C ALA A 9 37.21 5.94 -10.13
N LEU A 10 37.74 4.70 -10.08
CA LEU A 10 39.16 4.43 -10.30
C LEU A 10 39.63 4.75 -11.72
N LYS A 11 38.78 4.51 -12.73
CA LYS A 11 39.04 4.92 -14.13
C LYS A 11 39.05 6.44 -14.28
N VAL A 12 38.13 7.15 -13.62
CA VAL A 12 38.06 8.63 -13.63
C VAL A 12 39.29 9.23 -12.97
N LEU A 13 39.78 8.64 -11.88
CA LEU A 13 40.98 9.09 -11.18
C LEU A 13 42.28 8.60 -11.85
N ASN A 14 42.18 7.79 -12.91
CA ASN A 14 43.28 7.20 -13.66
C ASN A 14 44.33 6.49 -12.77
N ILE A 15 43.89 5.93 -11.64
CA ILE A 15 44.76 5.21 -10.71
C ILE A 15 44.87 3.77 -11.19
N ARG A 16 46.07 3.36 -11.60
CA ARG A 16 46.38 1.98 -12.01
C ARG A 16 47.33 1.37 -10.98
N PRO A 17 46.82 0.63 -9.98
CA PRO A 17 47.65 0.04 -8.93
C PRO A 17 48.76 -0.88 -9.45
N ASN A 18 48.56 -1.44 -10.65
CA ASN A 18 49.51 -2.35 -11.31
C ASN A 18 50.63 -1.63 -12.08
N GLU A 19 50.54 -0.32 -12.29
CA GLU A 19 51.56 0.49 -12.98
C GLU A 19 52.48 1.25 -12.00
N ILE A 20 52.26 1.06 -10.70
CA ILE A 20 53.06 1.67 -9.65
C ILE A 20 54.42 0.97 -9.60
N GLN A 21 55.51 1.72 -9.76
CA GLN A 21 56.88 1.18 -9.76
C GLN A 21 57.34 0.72 -8.38
N ASP A 22 56.85 1.36 -7.32
CA ASP A 22 57.16 0.99 -5.94
C ASP A 22 56.23 -0.15 -5.49
N GLU A 23 56.81 -1.34 -5.32
CA GLU A 23 56.09 -2.56 -5.00
C GLU A 23 55.39 -2.50 -3.63
N ARG A 24 56.00 -1.83 -2.64
CA ARG A 24 55.39 -1.63 -1.30
C ARG A 24 54.17 -0.72 -1.38
N LEU A 25 54.27 0.32 -2.20
CA LEU A 25 53.20 1.28 -2.41
C LEU A 25 52.04 0.62 -3.18
N ALA A 26 52.36 -0.18 -4.20
CA ALA A 26 51.37 -0.97 -4.94
C ALA A 26 50.60 -1.95 -4.05
N GLU A 27 51.31 -2.65 -3.14
CA GLU A 27 50.71 -3.57 -2.20
C GLU A 27 49.80 -2.85 -1.18
N ALA A 28 50.24 -1.72 -0.63
CA ALA A 28 49.43 -0.90 0.26
C ALA A 28 48.12 -0.42 -0.41
N PHE A 29 48.18 -0.01 -1.68
CA PHE A 29 46.98 0.37 -2.44
C PHE A 29 46.03 -0.81 -2.68
N ARG A 30 46.55 -2.01 -2.96
CA ARG A 30 45.71 -3.21 -3.11
C ARG A 30 44.98 -3.54 -1.81
N ILE A 31 45.68 -3.52 -0.68
CA ILE A 31 45.10 -3.78 0.64
C ILE A 31 44.03 -2.73 0.96
N LEU A 32 44.30 -1.45 0.71
CA LEU A 32 43.35 -0.37 0.93
C LEU A 32 42.08 -0.55 0.08
N LEU A 33 42.23 -0.88 -1.20
CA LEU A 33 41.10 -1.13 -2.11
C LEU A 33 40.26 -2.31 -1.64
N GLN A 34 40.89 -3.40 -1.20
CA GLN A 34 40.20 -4.56 -0.66
C GLN A 34 39.46 -4.23 0.63
N LEU A 35 40.03 -3.41 1.51
CA LEU A 35 39.36 -2.94 2.72
C LEU A 35 38.16 -2.06 2.39
N ILE A 36 38.28 -1.16 1.41
CA ILE A 36 37.16 -0.33 0.93
C ILE A 36 36.04 -1.19 0.35
N GLU A 37 36.37 -2.25 -0.38
CA GLU A 37 35.39 -3.19 -0.91
C GLU A 37 34.60 -3.88 0.21
N VAL A 38 35.30 -4.43 1.22
CA VAL A 38 34.67 -5.03 2.40
C VAL A 38 33.78 -4.02 3.13
N LEU A 39 34.28 -2.82 3.38
CA LEU A 39 33.52 -1.74 4.04
C LEU A 39 32.28 -1.33 3.24
N SER A 40 32.37 -1.31 1.91
CA SER A 40 31.23 -0.99 1.04
C SER A 40 30.17 -2.09 1.14
N GLU A 41 30.57 -3.35 1.15
CA GLU A 41 29.66 -4.49 1.27
C GLU A 41 28.94 -4.49 2.63
N GLU A 42 29.66 -4.22 3.72
CA GLU A 42 29.07 -4.07 5.05
C GLU A 42 28.09 -2.90 5.11
N ASN A 43 28.45 -1.76 4.52
CA ASN A 43 27.56 -0.60 4.44
C ASN A 43 26.27 -0.90 3.67
N GLU A 44 26.32 -1.68 2.60
CA GLU A 44 25.12 -2.10 1.87
C GLU A 44 24.22 -2.97 2.74
N LYS A 45 24.80 -3.96 3.44
CA LYS A 45 24.06 -4.84 4.36
C LYS A 45 23.37 -4.01 5.46
N LEU A 46 24.10 -3.07 6.06
CA LEU A 46 23.57 -2.17 7.08
C LEU A 46 22.47 -1.23 6.56
N LYS A 47 22.60 -0.71 5.34
CA LYS A 47 21.57 0.11 4.70
C LYS A 47 20.30 -0.69 4.42
N ALA A 48 20.45 -1.93 3.95
CA ALA A 48 19.33 -2.83 3.70
C ALA A 48 18.60 -3.21 5.00
N GLU A 49 19.35 -3.50 6.06
CA GLU A 49 18.77 -3.78 7.38
C GLU A 49 18.06 -2.56 7.97
N ASN A 50 18.68 -1.38 7.89
CA ASN A 50 18.04 -0.12 8.30
C ASN A 50 16.72 0.12 7.56
N GLN A 51 16.68 -0.16 6.26
CA GLN A 51 15.45 -0.01 5.48
C GLN A 51 14.37 -0.98 5.98
N LYS A 52 14.70 -2.25 6.20
CA LYS A 52 13.76 -3.24 6.77
C LYS A 52 13.22 -2.83 8.13
N LEU A 53 14.07 -2.31 9.01
CA LEU A 53 13.67 -1.84 10.34
C LEU A 53 12.74 -0.64 10.26
N ARG A 54 13.02 0.33 9.37
CA ARG A 54 12.14 1.47 9.13
C ARG A 54 10.77 1.03 8.60
N ASP A 55 10.75 0.10 7.66
CA ASP A 55 9.51 -0.44 7.11
C ASP A 55 8.69 -1.19 8.18
N ALA A 56 9.34 -1.96 9.06
CA ALA A 56 8.70 -2.61 10.19
C ALA A 56 8.11 -1.60 11.20
N ILE A 57 8.83 -0.51 11.49
CA ILE A 57 8.34 0.57 12.36
C ILE A 57 7.10 1.23 11.75
N ASN A 58 7.10 1.50 10.44
CA ASN A 58 5.96 2.12 9.76
C ASN A 58 4.74 1.20 9.78
N LEU A 59 4.93 -0.11 9.54
CA LEU A 59 3.85 -1.09 9.62
C LEU A 59 3.24 -1.15 11.03
N LEU A 60 4.07 -1.13 12.08
CA LEU A 60 3.60 -1.11 13.47
C LEU A 60 2.85 0.18 13.81
N LYS A 61 3.19 1.30 13.16
CA LYS A 61 2.47 2.58 13.28
C LYS A 61 1.17 2.64 12.46
N GLY A 62 0.87 1.61 11.66
CA GLY A 62 -0.28 1.60 10.76
C GLY A 62 -0.08 2.43 9.49
N GLU A 63 1.16 2.84 9.19
CA GLU A 63 1.54 3.53 7.97
C GLU A 63 1.99 2.53 6.89
N GLN A 64 2.02 2.96 5.62
CA GLN A 64 2.54 2.13 4.54
C GLN A 64 4.08 2.10 4.55
N ALA A 65 4.65 0.90 4.35
CA ALA A 65 6.08 0.72 4.12
C ALA A 65 6.52 1.38 2.80
N LYS A 66 7.84 1.53 2.61
CA LYS A 66 8.38 2.06 1.36
C LYS A 66 7.91 1.19 0.17
N PRO A 67 7.31 1.78 -0.88
CA PRO A 67 6.84 1.01 -2.02
C PRO A 67 8.02 0.44 -2.82
N ASP A 68 7.89 -0.81 -3.27
CA ASP A 68 8.82 -1.45 -4.20
C ASP A 68 8.59 -0.91 -5.61
N ILE A 69 9.43 0.06 -6.02
CA ILE A 69 9.37 0.67 -7.35
C ILE A 69 10.08 -0.25 -8.33
N LYS A 70 9.31 -1.05 -9.05
CA LYS A 70 9.84 -1.87 -10.15
C LYS A 70 10.40 -0.96 -11.25
N PRO A 71 11.53 -1.35 -11.87
CA PRO A 71 12.06 -0.62 -13.02
C PRO A 71 10.99 -0.54 -14.12
N SER A 72 10.84 0.64 -14.71
CA SER A 72 9.94 0.86 -15.83
C SER A 72 10.31 -0.08 -16.98
N ARG A 73 9.37 -0.91 -17.44
CA ARG A 73 9.53 -1.73 -18.66
C ARG A 73 9.39 -0.92 -19.95
N LYS A 74 9.20 0.40 -19.88
CA LYS A 74 8.86 1.23 -21.03
C LYS A 74 10.09 1.73 -21.76
N ARG A 75 9.99 1.79 -23.09
CA ARG A 75 10.97 2.51 -23.93
C ARG A 75 10.77 4.02 -23.72
N PRO A 76 11.86 4.82 -23.73
CA PRO A 76 11.71 6.28 -23.71
C PRO A 76 10.96 6.70 -25.00
N ASN A 77 9.89 7.50 -24.87
CA ASN A 77 9.01 8.05 -25.92
C ASN A 77 7.81 7.21 -26.42
N GLU A 78 7.38 6.16 -25.72
CA GLU A 78 6.03 5.63 -25.98
C GLU A 78 4.99 6.53 -25.31
N ASP A 79 4.06 7.08 -26.10
CA ASP A 79 2.87 7.76 -25.59
C ASP A 79 2.02 6.73 -24.84
N ILE A 80 1.79 6.98 -23.55
CA ILE A 80 1.03 6.13 -22.64
C ILE A 80 -0.38 6.73 -22.46
N SER A 81 -0.74 7.77 -23.21
CA SER A 81 -2.06 8.37 -23.11
C SER A 81 -3.11 7.34 -23.50
N SER A 82 -3.94 6.97 -22.53
CA SER A 82 -5.14 6.16 -22.76
C SER A 82 -6.23 6.96 -23.51
N GLU A 83 -5.89 8.07 -24.17
CA GLU A 83 -6.86 8.91 -24.90
C GLU A 83 -7.57 8.17 -26.02
N GLU A 84 -6.86 7.29 -26.74
CA GLU A 84 -7.48 6.43 -27.74
C GLU A 84 -8.37 5.35 -27.11
N GLU A 85 -8.04 4.88 -25.90
CA GLU A 85 -8.92 3.99 -25.11
C GLU A 85 -10.09 4.73 -24.44
N ARG A 86 -10.05 6.07 -24.34
CA ARG A 86 -11.08 6.87 -23.66
C ARG A 86 -12.33 7.13 -24.51
N LYS A 87 -12.34 6.82 -25.82
CA LYS A 87 -13.50 7.09 -26.70
C LYS A 87 -13.97 5.87 -27.52
N SER A 88 -14.62 4.93 -26.84
CA SER A 88 -15.65 4.08 -27.48
C SER A 88 -16.73 3.55 -26.52
N LYS A 89 -16.69 3.89 -25.22
CA LYS A 89 -17.72 3.51 -24.23
C LYS A 89 -18.70 4.63 -23.87
N SER A 90 -18.85 5.63 -24.73
CA SER A 90 -19.90 6.65 -24.60
C SER A 90 -21.21 6.18 -25.21
N THR A 91 -21.72 5.02 -24.78
CA THR A 91 -23.17 4.91 -24.61
C THR A 91 -23.42 5.36 -23.17
N PRO A 92 -24.18 6.43 -22.92
CA PRO A 92 -24.61 6.76 -21.58
C PRO A 92 -25.40 5.55 -21.07
N LYS A 93 -24.77 4.70 -20.26
CA LYS A 93 -25.53 3.70 -19.52
C LYS A 93 -26.52 4.50 -18.69
N GLU A 94 -27.81 4.33 -18.98
CA GLU A 94 -28.87 4.84 -18.13
C GLU A 94 -28.53 4.45 -16.70
N LYS A 95 -28.12 5.43 -15.91
CA LYS A 95 -27.84 5.22 -14.50
C LYS A 95 -29.18 4.86 -13.89
N LYS A 96 -29.41 3.58 -13.62
CA LYS A 96 -30.57 3.11 -12.85
C LYS A 96 -30.64 4.00 -11.61
N SER A 97 -31.71 4.77 -11.49
CA SER A 97 -31.86 5.73 -10.41
C SER A 97 -31.67 5.01 -9.08
N LYS A 98 -30.92 5.61 -8.16
CA LYS A 98 -30.66 5.04 -6.82
C LYS A 98 -31.93 4.94 -5.96
N ALA A 99 -33.10 5.24 -6.52
CA ALA A 99 -34.40 5.19 -5.86
C ALA A 99 -34.94 3.75 -5.77
N LYS A 100 -34.21 2.84 -5.11
CA LYS A 100 -34.74 1.52 -4.74
C LYS A 100 -35.41 1.50 -3.36
N LYS A 101 -35.29 2.59 -2.58
CA LYS A 101 -35.86 2.68 -1.22
C LYS A 101 -37.37 2.48 -1.18
N GLN A 102 -38.11 2.92 -2.21
CA GLN A 102 -39.57 2.76 -2.27
C GLN A 102 -40.03 1.31 -2.51
N LYS A 103 -39.13 0.39 -2.89
CA LYS A 103 -39.46 -1.01 -3.21
C LYS A 103 -39.12 -2.00 -2.09
N ILE A 104 -38.62 -1.52 -0.94
CA ILE A 104 -38.24 -2.38 0.18
C ILE A 104 -39.50 -2.66 1.01
N LYS A 105 -39.88 -3.93 1.13
CA LYS A 105 -40.96 -4.38 2.01
C LYS A 105 -40.51 -4.18 3.46
N ILE A 106 -41.36 -3.58 4.29
CA ILE A 106 -41.09 -3.35 5.71
C ILE A 106 -41.65 -4.54 6.49
N ASP A 107 -40.77 -5.33 7.12
CA ASP A 107 -41.17 -6.50 7.90
C ASP A 107 -41.43 -6.17 9.39
N ARG A 108 -40.78 -5.12 9.93
CA ARG A 108 -40.92 -4.64 11.32
C ARG A 108 -40.95 -3.11 11.37
N ILE A 109 -41.79 -2.53 12.24
CA ILE A 109 -41.84 -1.08 12.54
C ILE A 109 -41.53 -0.89 14.01
N GLU A 110 -40.51 -0.08 14.31
CA GLU A 110 -40.14 0.29 15.68
C GLU A 110 -40.22 1.81 15.87
N VAL A 111 -40.78 2.22 17.01
CA VAL A 111 -40.91 3.63 17.38
C VAL A 111 -39.79 4.00 18.35
N CYS A 112 -38.78 4.72 17.85
CA CYS A 112 -37.69 5.24 18.66
C CYS A 112 -38.17 6.47 19.44
N LYS A 113 -38.50 6.30 20.73
CA LYS A 113 -38.85 7.42 21.61
C LYS A 113 -37.58 8.11 22.10
N VAL A 114 -37.59 9.45 22.06
CA VAL A 114 -36.54 10.27 22.66
C VAL A 114 -36.86 10.48 24.14
N ASP A 115 -35.83 10.41 24.98
CA ASP A 115 -35.97 10.74 26.40
C ASP A 115 -36.29 12.23 26.54
N LYS A 116 -37.31 12.57 27.33
CA LYS A 116 -37.76 13.95 27.52
C LYS A 116 -36.90 14.72 28.50
N SER A 117 -36.15 14.02 29.37
CA SER A 117 -35.31 14.66 30.38
C SER A 117 -34.07 15.36 29.81
N ILE A 118 -33.65 14.96 28.62
CA ILE A 118 -32.49 15.52 27.90
C ILE A 118 -32.88 16.62 26.91
N LEU A 119 -34.18 16.87 26.73
CA LEU A 119 -34.68 17.84 25.77
C LEU A 119 -34.75 19.24 26.40
N PRO A 120 -34.48 20.30 25.61
CA PRO A 120 -34.76 21.66 26.02
C PRO A 120 -36.23 21.88 26.41
N ASP A 121 -36.50 22.86 27.27
CA ASP A 121 -37.87 23.18 27.74
C ASP A 121 -38.82 23.62 26.61
N ASP A 122 -38.28 24.16 25.51
CA ASP A 122 -39.02 24.59 24.31
C ASP A 122 -39.19 23.48 23.26
N ALA A 123 -38.77 22.25 23.56
CA ALA A 123 -38.88 21.13 22.63
C ALA A 123 -40.32 20.62 22.49
N GLU A 124 -40.93 20.89 21.34
CA GLU A 124 -42.27 20.39 20.99
C GLU A 124 -42.22 19.15 20.10
N PHE A 125 -43.14 18.22 20.30
CA PHE A 125 -43.29 17.04 19.46
C PHE A 125 -43.92 17.39 18.11
N LYS A 126 -43.18 17.19 17.02
CA LYS A 126 -43.61 17.49 15.64
C LYS A 126 -44.07 16.29 14.81
N GLY A 127 -44.06 15.08 15.38
CA GLY A 127 -44.42 13.84 14.68
C GLY A 127 -43.26 12.87 14.53
N TYR A 128 -43.43 11.90 13.62
CA TYR A 128 -42.43 10.85 13.36
C TYR A 128 -41.86 10.98 11.95
N GLU A 129 -40.54 10.93 11.83
CA GLU A 129 -39.84 10.79 10.56
C GLU A 129 -39.60 9.30 10.24
N LYS A 130 -39.92 8.88 9.01
CA LYS A 130 -39.76 7.48 8.58
C LYS A 130 -38.37 7.26 8.01
N VAL A 131 -37.55 6.48 8.72
CA VAL A 131 -36.22 6.03 8.26
C VAL A 131 -36.24 4.51 8.10
N VAL A 132 -35.82 4.00 6.94
CA VAL A 132 -35.74 2.56 6.66
C VAL A 132 -34.28 2.12 6.77
N VAL A 133 -34.00 1.22 7.72
CA VAL A 133 -32.70 0.57 7.92
C VAL A 133 -32.89 -0.94 7.75
N GLN A 134 -31.95 -1.60 7.09
CA GLN A 134 -31.99 -3.06 6.90
C GLN A 134 -31.16 -3.74 7.99
N GLU A 135 -31.83 -4.48 8.86
CA GLU A 135 -31.18 -5.37 9.85
C GLU A 135 -31.04 -6.78 9.29
N ILE A 136 -30.14 -7.58 9.90
CA ILE A 136 -29.90 -8.98 9.52
C ILE A 136 -30.10 -9.84 10.77
N VAL A 137 -30.89 -10.90 10.64
CA VAL A 137 -31.06 -11.92 11.68
C VAL A 137 -30.33 -13.19 11.22
N ILE A 138 -29.32 -13.61 11.98
CA ILE A 138 -28.55 -14.84 11.71
C ILE A 138 -28.91 -15.86 12.77
N THR A 139 -29.46 -17.01 12.37
CA THR A 139 -29.84 -18.10 13.27
C THR A 139 -29.09 -19.38 12.90
N THR A 140 -28.64 -20.15 13.89
CA THR A 140 -28.04 -21.46 13.69
C THR A 140 -29.11 -22.49 13.37
N ASP A 141 -28.87 -23.31 12.35
CA ASP A 141 -29.72 -24.45 12.00
C ASP A 141 -29.05 -25.75 12.44
N ASN A 142 -29.49 -26.29 13.57
CA ASN A 142 -28.94 -27.52 14.15
C ASN A 142 -29.88 -28.67 13.84
N VAL A 143 -29.40 -29.65 13.06
CA VAL A 143 -30.17 -30.85 12.72
C VAL A 143 -29.52 -32.07 13.39
N GLU A 144 -30.28 -32.74 14.24
CA GLU A 144 -29.88 -34.00 14.87
C GLU A 144 -30.29 -35.18 13.98
N TYR A 145 -29.31 -35.97 13.55
CA TYR A 145 -29.54 -37.14 12.70
C TYR A 145 -29.39 -38.42 13.51
N MET A 146 -30.50 -39.15 13.68
CA MET A 146 -30.47 -40.51 14.21
C MET A 146 -30.12 -41.49 13.09
N LYS A 147 -29.09 -42.31 13.31
CA LYS A 147 -28.67 -43.36 12.36
C LYS A 147 -29.18 -44.70 12.85
N GLU A 148 -29.77 -45.46 11.93
CA GLU A 148 -30.17 -46.85 12.15
C GLU A 148 -28.92 -47.72 12.34
N ILE A 149 -28.97 -48.71 13.24
CA ILE A 149 -27.87 -49.66 13.56
C ILE A 149 -28.17 -51.00 12.91
#